data_AF-A0A655ITN6-F1
#
_entry.id   AF-A0A655ITN6-F1
#
_cell.length_a   1.000
_cell.length_b   1.000
_cell.length_c   1.000
_cell.angle_alpha   90.00
_cell.angle_beta   90.00
_cell.angle_gamma   90.00
#
_symmetry.space_group_name_H-M   'P 1'
#
loop_
_entity.id
_entity.type
_entity.pdbx_description
1 polymer ?
#
loop_
_entity_poly.entity_id
_entity_poly.type
_entity_poly.pdbx_seq_one_letter_code
_entity_poly.pdbx_strand_id
1 'polypeptide(L)' 'MGGAEILEADARQLDADIRAAGGICELQVWPDQMHVFQALPRMTPEAAKAMTYVAQFIRSTTARGDL' A
#
# COMPACT_ATOMS: atom_id res chain seq x y z
N MET A 1 3.79 -2.16 2.21
CA MET A 1 5.02 -2.98 2.26
C MET A 1 5.01 -3.84 3.52
N GLY A 2 5.70 -4.99 3.48
CA GLY A 2 5.92 -5.80 4.66
C GLY A 2 7.04 -5.21 5.52
N GLY A 3 6.91 -5.22 6.85
CA GLY A 3 7.89 -4.62 7.76
C GLY A 3 9.24 -5.35 7.83
N ALA A 4 9.35 -6.55 7.25
CA ALA A 4 10.58 -7.35 7.18
C ALA A 4 11.24 -7.31 5.78
N GLU A 5 10.91 -6.32 4.97
CA GLU A 5 11.26 -6.25 3.56
C GLU A 5 12.49 -5.33 3.34
N ILE A 6 13.46 -5.80 2.53
CA ILE A 6 14.69 -5.04 2.19
C ILE A 6 14.38 -3.72 1.43
N LEU A 7 13.16 -3.59 0.90
CA LEU A 7 12.72 -2.46 0.07
C LEU A 7 12.07 -1.33 0.87
N GLU A 8 12.17 -1.31 2.21
CA GLU A 8 11.55 -0.26 3.03
C GLU A 8 12.06 1.14 2.63
N ALA A 9 13.36 1.27 2.40
CA ALA A 9 13.97 2.53 1.98
C ALA A 9 13.44 3.01 0.62
N ASP A 10 13.33 2.09 -0.35
CA ASP A 10 12.85 2.39 -1.69
C ASP A 10 11.39 2.87 -1.67
N ALA A 11 10.55 2.22 -0.88
CA ALA A 11 9.15 2.58 -0.76
C ALA A 11 8.94 3.94 -0.05
N ARG A 12 9.79 4.28 0.92
CA ARG A 12 9.80 5.63 1.53
C ARG A 12 10.26 6.69 0.53
N GLN A 13 11.28 6.39 -0.26
CA GLN A 13 11.75 7.30 -1.31
C GLN A 13 10.65 7.55 -2.34
N LEU A 14 9.95 6.49 -2.78
CA LEU A 14 8.85 6.61 -3.73
C LEU A 14 7.67 7.44 -3.19
N ASP A 15 7.29 7.28 -1.91
CA ASP A 15 6.27 8.12 -1.27
C ASP A 15 6.68 9.60 -1.29
N ALA A 16 7.94 9.90 -0.96
CA ALA A 16 8.47 11.26 -1.00
C ALA A 16 8.43 11.85 -2.41
N ASP A 17 8.86 11.09 -3.42
CA ASP A 17 8.90 11.53 -4.82
C ASP A 17 7.50 11.80 -5.38
N ILE A 18 6.53 10.92 -5.09
CA ILE A 18 5.14 11.11 -5.52
C ILE A 18 4.54 12.38 -4.90
N ARG A 19 4.78 12.60 -3.60
CA ARG A 19 4.29 13.81 -2.91
C ARG A 19 4.95 15.08 -3.43
N ALA A 20 6.26 15.04 -3.69
CA ALA A 20 7.00 16.18 -4.25
C ALA A 20 6.49 16.58 -5.64
N ALA A 21 6.02 15.61 -6.43
CA ALA A 21 5.38 15.86 -7.73
C ALA A 21 3.92 16.36 -7.64
N GLY A 22 3.38 16.58 -6.43
CA GLY A 22 2.00 16.99 -6.21
C GLY A 22 0.98 15.84 -6.26
N GLY A 23 1.45 14.60 -6.29
CA GLY A 23 0.61 13.41 -6.25
C GLY A 23 0.12 13.08 -4.84
N ILE A 24 -0.89 12.20 -4.78
CA ILE A 24 -1.41 11.65 -3.52
C ILE A 24 -0.79 10.26 -3.33
N CYS A 25 -0.07 10.07 -2.23
CA CYS A 25 0.48 8.77 -1.85
C CYS A 25 0.10 8.41 -0.40
N GLU A 26 -0.26 7.15 -0.16
CA GLU A 26 -0.41 6.60 1.18
C GLU A 26 0.49 5.37 1.34
N LEU A 27 1.54 5.50 2.15
CA LEU A 27 2.48 4.43 2.45
C LEU A 27 2.06 3.70 3.73
N GLN A 28 1.78 2.40 3.61
CA GLN A 28 1.48 1.52 4.74
C GLN A 28 2.56 0.48 4.96
N VAL A 29 3.01 0.36 6.21
CA VAL A 29 3.94 -0.68 6.67
C VAL A 29 3.15 -1.68 7.50
N TRP A 30 3.20 -2.96 7.09
CA TRP A 30 2.50 -4.05 7.78
C TRP A 30 3.54 -4.87 8.56
N PRO A 31 3.58 -4.77 9.90
CA PRO A 31 4.55 -5.51 10.71
C PRO A 31 4.50 -7.02 10.45
N ASP A 32 5.66 -7.66 10.49
CA ASP A 32 5.84 -9.12 10.39
C ASP A 32 5.32 -9.77 9.10
N GLN A 33 4.95 -8.98 8.09
CA GLN A 33 4.53 -9.50 6.80
C GLN A 33 5.73 -9.66 5.85
N MET A 34 5.72 -10.76 5.09
CA MET A 34 6.71 -11.02 4.05
C MET A 34 6.40 -10.23 2.77
N HIS A 35 7.38 -10.17 1.86
CA HIS A 35 7.21 -9.58 0.54
C HIS A 35 5.98 -10.19 -0.17
N VAL A 36 5.09 -9.33 -0.68
CA VAL A 36 3.91 -9.72 -1.46
C VAL A 36 2.91 -10.64 -0.69
N PHE A 37 2.82 -10.49 0.64
CA PHE A 37 1.85 -11.23 1.47
C PHE A 37 0.39 -11.11 0.97
N GLN A 38 0.04 -10.04 0.26
CA GLN A 38 -1.28 -9.80 -0.31
C GLN A 38 -1.69 -10.84 -1.37
N ALA A 39 -0.72 -11.48 -2.04
CA ALA A 39 -1.00 -12.54 -3.03
C ALA A 39 -1.39 -13.88 -2.39
N LEU A 40 -1.34 -13.97 -1.06
CA LEU A 40 -1.65 -15.16 -0.28
C LEU A 40 -2.84 -14.90 0.68
N PRO A 41 -4.03 -14.54 0.17
CA PRO A 41 -5.17 -14.11 1.00
C PRO A 41 -5.69 -15.18 1.97
N ARG A 42 -5.29 -16.45 1.80
CA ARG A 42 -5.64 -17.56 2.71
C ARG A 42 -4.57 -17.85 3.78
N MET A 43 -3.40 -17.22 3.70
CA MET A 43 -2.29 -17.51 4.61
C MET A 43 -2.23 -16.55 5.80
N THR A 44 -2.67 -15.29 5.66
CA THR A 44 -2.75 -14.35 6.79
C THR A 44 -4.04 -13.51 6.74
N PRO A 45 -4.68 -13.21 7.89
CA PRO A 45 -5.75 -12.22 7.96
C PRO A 45 -5.35 -10.84 7.41
N GLU A 46 -4.07 -10.49 7.51
CA GLU A 46 -3.48 -9.23 7.05
C GLU A 46 -3.58 -9.11 5.53
N ALA A 47 -3.40 -10.19 4.77
CA ALA A 47 -3.54 -10.18 3.32
C ALA A 47 -4.95 -9.75 2.88
N ALA A 48 -6.00 -10.28 3.53
CA ALA A 48 -7.38 -9.90 3.25
C ALA A 48 -7.68 -8.43 3.63
N LYS A 49 -7.13 -7.96 4.76
CA LYS A 49 -7.25 -6.56 5.19
C LYS A 49 -6.56 -5.61 4.20
N ALA A 50 -5.34 -5.95 3.77
CA ALA A 50 -4.58 -5.16 2.80
C ALA A 50 -5.33 -5.03 1.46
N MET A 51 -5.89 -6.13 0.95
CA MET A 51 -6.69 -6.10 -0.29
C MET A 51 -7.97 -5.28 -0.15
N THR A 52 -8.63 -5.32 1.01
CA THR A 52 -9.81 -4.48 1.29
C THR A 52 -9.46 -3.00 1.29
N TYR A 53 -8.34 -2.65 1.92
CA TYR A 53 -7.83 -1.28 1.95
C TYR A 53 -7.51 -0.78 0.53
N VAL A 54 -6.78 -1.58 -0.28
CA VAL A 54 -6.48 -1.23 -1.69
C VAL A 54 -7.75 -0.97 -2.49
N ALA A 55 -8.77 -1.83 -2.35
CA ALA A 55 -10.03 -1.66 -3.06
C ALA A 55 -10.77 -0.36 -2.63
N GLN A 56 -10.69 0.00 -1.34
CA GLN A 56 -11.27 1.25 -0.84
C GLN A 56 -10.51 2.48 -1.37
N PHE A 57 -9.18 2.43 -1.37
CA PHE A 57 -8.34 3.51 -1.88
C PHE A 57 -8.70 3.81 -3.34
N ILE A 58 -8.72 2.79 -4.20
CA ILE A 58 -9.08 2.93 -5.62
C ILE A 58 -10.45 3.58 -5.80
N ARG A 59 -11.48 3.08 -5.08
CA ARG A 59 -12.84 3.67 -5.15
C ARG A 59 -12.84 5.15 -4.74
N SER A 60 -12.10 5.50 -3.69
CA SER A 60 -12.03 6.88 -3.19
C SER A 60 -11.27 7.83 -4.11
N THR A 61 -10.29 7.33 -4.87
CA THR A 61 -9.52 8.13 -5.82
C THR A 61 -10.27 8.33 -7.13
N THR A 62 -10.97 7.29 -7.62
CA THR A 62 -11.79 7.42 -8.83
C THR A 62 -12.97 8.37 -8.59
N ALA A 63 -13.70 8.21 -7.48
CA ALA A 63 -14.80 9.11 -7.15
C ALA A 63 -14.39 10.58 -6.95
N ARG A 64 -13.12 10.86 -6.64
CA ARG A 64 -12.58 12.23 -6.55
C ARG A 64 -12.17 12.82 -7.89
N GLY A 65 -11.88 11.99 -8.90
CA GLY A 65 -11.58 12.45 -10.25
C GLY A 65 -12.84 12.74 -11.09
N ASP A 66 -14.00 12.30 -10.60
CA ASP A 66 -15.31 12.47 -11.25
C ASP A 66 -16.07 13.73 -10.76
N LEU A 67 -15.44 14.59 -9.94
CA LEU A 67 -15.96 15.87 -9.44
C LEU A 67 -15.16 17.05 -10.02
#